data_AF-A0A3D2L6D4-F1
#
_entry.id   AF-A0A3D2L6D4-F1
#
_cell.length_a   1.000
_cell.length_b   1.000
_cell.length_c   1.000
_cell.angle_alpha   90.00
_cell.angle_beta   90.00
_cell.angle_gamma   90.00
#
_symmetry.space_group_name_H-M   'P 1'
#
loop_
_entity.id
_entity.type
_entity.pdbx_description
1 polymer ?
#
loop_
_entity_poly.entity_id
_entity_poly.type
_entity_poly.pdbx_seq_one_letter_code
_entity_poly.pdbx_strand_id
1 'polypeptide(L)' 'PYLIAGLVVFFGVHLFSAFRSRKPGEDLKQRIGYGPYMGLYSLISLIGLVLIIYGYDAAR' A
#
# COMPACT_ATOMS: atom_id res chain seq x y z
N PRO A 1 7.47 6.77 16.02
CA PRO A 1 6.22 7.06 15.28
C PRO A 1 6.26 6.58 13.81
N TYR A 2 7.35 6.88 13.08
CA TYR A 2 7.48 6.53 11.66
C TYR A 2 7.46 5.03 11.37
N LEU A 3 8.05 4.20 12.24
CA LEU A 3 8.02 2.74 12.07
C LEU A 3 6.59 2.20 12.07
N ILE A 4 5.80 2.53 13.09
CA ILE A 4 4.40 2.09 13.19
C ILE A 4 3.59 2.63 12.02
N ALA A 5 3.76 3.91 11.66
CA ALA A 5 3.08 4.49 10.49
C ALA A 5 3.45 3.75 9.19
N GLY A 6 4.73 3.44 8.99
CA GLY A 6 5.21 2.68 7.84
C GLY A 6 4.62 1.28 7.78
N LEU A 7 4.57 0.57 8.92
CA LEU A 7 3.90 -0.74 9.02
C LEU A 7 2.42 -0.65 8.64
N VAL A 8 1.69 0.32 9.19
CA VAL A 8 0.26 0.51 8.90
C VAL A 8 0.04 0.83 7.42
N VAL A 9 0.83 1.72 6.82
CA VAL A 9 0.70 2.10 5.41
C VAL A 9 1.05 0.93 4.49
N PHE A 10 2.20 0.29 4.72
CA PHE A 10 2.70 -0.80 3.88
C PHE A 10 1.77 -2.02 3.96
N PHE A 11 1.48 -2.50 5.17
CA PHE A 11 0.60 -3.66 5.31
C PHE A 11 -0.85 -3.32 5.00
N GLY A 12 -1.33 -2.10 5.29
CA GLY A 12 -2.69 -1.68 4.98
C GLY A 12 -3.02 -1.79 3.49
N VAL A 13 -2.14 -1.27 2.62
CA VAL A 13 -2.37 -1.35 1.16
C VAL A 13 -2.27 -2.79 0.63
N HIS A 14 -1.36 -3.60 1.18
CA HIS A 14 -1.21 -5.01 0.80
C HIS A 14 -2.42 -5.84 1.24
N LEU A 15 -2.87 -5.67 2.49
CA LEU A 15 -4.05 -6.35 3.04
C LEU A 15 -5.29 -5.94 2.26
N PHE A 16 -5.48 -4.65 1.97
CA PHE A 16 -6.57 -4.20 1.11
C PHE A 16 -6.54 -4.91 -0.25
N SER A 17 -5.39 -4.97 -0.93
CA SER A 17 -5.28 -5.65 -2.23
C SER A 17 -5.52 -7.16 -2.17
N ALA A 18 -5.13 -7.80 -1.06
CA ALA A 18 -5.34 -9.22 -0.80
C ALA A 18 -6.82 -9.55 -0.57
N PHE A 19 -7.53 -8.71 0.20
CA PHE A 19 -8.89 -9.00 0.67
C PHE A 19 -10.01 -8.26 -0.08
N ARG A 20 -9.70 -7.25 -0.89
CA ARG A 20 -10.74 -6.51 -1.63
C ARG A 20 -11.49 -7.41 -2.60
N SER A 21 -12.78 -7.12 -2.78
CA SER A 21 -13.60 -7.70 -3.84
C SER A 21 -13.00 -7.42 -5.22
N ARG A 22 -13.04 -8.43 -6.08
CA ARG A 22 -12.69 -8.35 -7.51
C ARG A 22 -13.88 -8.73 -8.39
N LYS A 23 -15.10 -8.58 -7.85
CA LYS A 23 -16.34 -8.83 -8.60
C LYS A 23 -16.36 -7.94 -9.86
N PRO A 24 -16.80 -8.47 -11.02
CA PRO A 24 -16.95 -7.68 -12.23
C PRO A 24 -17.83 -6.44 -11.98
N GLY A 25 -17.41 -5.27 -12.48
CA GLY A 25 -18.13 -4.00 -12.30
C GLY A 25 -17.85 -3.27 -10.98
N GLU A 26 -17.36 -3.96 -9.96
CA GLU A 26 -16.97 -3.38 -8.66
C GLU A 26 -15.45 -3.32 -8.47
N ASP A 27 -14.69 -4.05 -9.28
CA ASP A 27 -13.24 -4.09 -9.19
C ASP A 27 -12.64 -2.70 -9.45
N LEU A 28 -12.09 -2.11 -8.37
CA LEU A 28 -11.43 -0.81 -8.40
C LEU A 28 -10.33 -0.75 -9.47
N LYS A 29 -9.62 -1.85 -9.70
CA LYS A 29 -8.57 -1.94 -10.73
C LYS A 29 -9.15 -1.88 -12.14
N GLN A 30 -10.35 -2.40 -12.37
CA GLN A 30 -11.05 -2.26 -13.65
C GLN A 30 -11.60 -0.85 -13.84
N ARG A 31 -12.13 -0.24 -12.76
CA ARG A 31 -12.72 1.12 -12.80
C ARG A 31 -11.67 2.22 -12.99
N ILE A 32 -10.53 2.10 -12.33
CA ILE A 32 -9.42 3.07 -12.41
C ILE A 32 -8.48 2.76 -13.59
N GLY A 33 -8.47 1.52 -14.07
CA GLY A 33 -7.53 1.03 -15.07
C GLY A 33 -6.26 0.42 -14.44
N TYR A 34 -5.69 -0.56 -15.15
CA TYR A 34 -4.55 -1.34 -14.65
C TYR A 34 -3.35 -0.45 -14.30
N GLY A 35 -2.94 0.43 -15.22
CA GLY A 35 -1.74 1.26 -15.07
C GLY A 35 -1.81 2.19 -13.85
N PRO A 36 -2.80 3.10 -13.78
CA PRO A 36 -2.93 4.02 -12.66
C PRO A 36 -3.13 3.33 -11.32
N TYR A 37 -3.91 2.25 -11.28
CA TYR A 37 -4.10 1.46 -10.05
C TYR A 37 -2.77 0.88 -9.55
N MET A 38 -1.99 0.24 -10.43
CA MET A 38 -0.69 -0.33 -10.06
C MET A 38 0.33 0.75 -9.70
N GLY A 39 0.32 1.89 -10.40
CA GLY A 39 1.18 3.02 -10.09
C GLY A 39 0.93 3.58 -8.68
N LEU A 40 -0.33 3.86 -8.34
CA LEU A 40 -0.71 4.31 -7.00
C LEU A 40 -0.40 3.26 -5.93
N TYR A 41 -0.70 1.99 -6.19
CA TYR A 41 -0.38 0.89 -5.29
C TYR A 41 1.12 0.83 -4.98
N SER A 42 1.96 0.89 -6.02
CA SER A 42 3.41 0.85 -5.88
C SER A 42 3.96 2.08 -5.16
N LEU A 43 3.46 3.29 -5.46
CA LEU A 43 3.88 4.52 -4.78
C LEU A 43 3.54 4.49 -3.29
N ILE A 44 2.33 4.10 -2.92
CA ILE A 44 1.91 4.00 -1.51
C ILE A 44 2.73 2.93 -0.78
N SER A 45 2.95 1.77 -1.42
CA SER A 45 3.79 0.71 -0.88
C SER A 45 5.22 1.19 -0.65
N LEU A 46 5.80 1.93 -1.60
CA LEU A 46 7.14 2.48 -1.48
C LEU A 46 7.25 3.47 -0.32
N ILE A 47 6.27 4.37 -0.17
CA ILE A 47 6.22 5.32 0.96
C ILE A 47 6.20 4.55 2.29
N GLY A 48 5.36 3.52 2.42
CA GLY A 48 5.30 2.69 3.61
C GLY A 48 6.64 2.00 3.91
N LEU A 49 7.29 1.45 2.89
CA LEU A 49 8.60 0.81 3.03
C LEU A 49 9.68 1.80 3.48
N VAL A 50 9.72 3.00 2.87
CA VAL A 50 10.67 4.06 3.24
C VAL A 50 10.49 4.47 4.70
N LEU A 51 9.24 4.62 5.16
CA LEU A 51 8.93 4.91 6.56
C LEU A 51 9.37 3.79 7.51
N ILE A 52 9.25 2.52 7.10
CA ILE A 52 9.75 1.38 7.88
C ILE A 52 11.27 1.46 8.00
N ILE A 53 11.99 1.71 6.89
CA ILE A 53 13.47 1.79 6.90
C ILE A 53 13.94 2.89 7.84
N TYR A 54 13.46 4.12 7.65
CA TYR A 54 13.84 5.25 8.53
C TYR A 54 13.37 5.06 9.97
N GLY A 55 12.17 4.51 10.15
CA GLY A 55 11.61 4.24 11.47
C GLY A 55 12.37 3.17 12.25
N TYR A 56 12.89 2.15 11.55
CA TYR A 56 13.73 1.11 12.15
C TYR A 56 15.09 1.67 12.55
N ASP A 57 15.74 2.44 11.68
CA ASP A 57 17.02 3.08 11.98
C ASP A 57 16.92 4.05 13.17
N ALA A 58 15.81 4.77 13.29
CA ALA A 58 15.55 5.65 14.43
C ALA A 58 15.21 4.93 15.75
N ALA A 59 14.92 3.62 15.70
CA ALA A 59 14.49 2.83 16.86
C ALA A 59 15.54 1.83 17.38
N ARG A 60 16.65 1.66 16.64
CA ARG A 60 17.81 0.84 17.02
C ARG A 60 18.84 1.66 17.79
#